data_AF-A0A6L5Y5K3-F1
#
_entry.id   AF-A0A6L5Y5K3-F1
#
_cell.length_a   1.000
_cell.length_b   1.000
_cell.length_c   1.000
_cell.angle_alpha   90.00
_cell.angle_beta   90.00
_cell.angle_gamma   90.00
#
_symmetry.space_group_name_H-M   'P 1'
#
loop_
_entity.id
_entity.type
_entity.pdbx_description
1 polymer ?
#
loop_
_entity_poly.entity_id
_entity_poly.type
_entity_poly.pdbx_seq_one_letter_code
_entity_poly.pdbx_strand_id
1 'polypeptide(L)'
;MMAVKQTAGRDALGEFAPEFAHFNDDILFGENWNNEDIDLKTRSLITVTALIAQGMTDSSLKFHILNAKNYGVSRKEMAAVITHVAFYAGWPKAWAAFRLAKEVYETETEWLDPVTDQECDELEG
;
A
#
# COMPACT_ATOMS: atom_id res chain seq x y z
N MET A 1 -10.27 4.83 -19.55
CA MET A 1 -9.29 4.56 -18.48
C MET A 1 -8.13 3.80 -19.10
N MET A 2 -6.88 4.00 -18.67
CA MET A 2 -5.75 3.23 -19.21
C MET A 2 -5.79 1.81 -18.65
N ALA A 3 -5.65 0.80 -19.52
CA ALA A 3 -5.57 -0.60 -19.09
C ALA A 3 -4.35 -0.82 -18.18
N VAL A 4 -4.55 -1.57 -17.09
CA VAL A 4 -3.46 -2.01 -16.22
C VAL A 4 -2.56 -2.95 -17.03
N LYS A 5 -1.27 -2.65 -17.07
CA LYS A 5 -0.26 -3.48 -17.72
C LYS A 5 0.97 -3.59 -16.83
N GLN A 6 1.49 -4.80 -16.69
CA GLN A 6 2.71 -5.10 -15.95
C GLN A 6 3.62 -5.99 -16.79
N THR A 7 4.93 -5.83 -16.62
CA THR A 7 5.96 -6.66 -17.29
C THR A 7 6.95 -7.28 -16.30
N ALA A 8 6.75 -7.06 -15.00
CA ALA A 8 7.70 -7.48 -13.97
C ALA A 8 7.94 -8.99 -13.97
N GLY A 9 6.93 -9.80 -14.32
CA GLY A 9 7.09 -11.24 -14.47
C GLY A 9 8.07 -11.59 -15.57
N ARG A 10 7.88 -11.05 -16.78
CA ARG A 10 8.81 -11.26 -17.90
C ARG A 10 10.19 -10.68 -17.63
N ASP A 11 10.26 -9.48 -17.07
CA ASP A 11 11.51 -8.77 -16.83
C ASP A 11 12.39 -9.50 -15.79
N ALA A 12 11.79 -10.10 -14.75
CA ALA A 12 12.52 -10.78 -13.70
C ALA A 12 12.66 -12.30 -13.90
N LEU A 13 11.67 -12.95 -14.53
CA LEU A 13 11.53 -14.41 -14.55
C LEU A 13 11.34 -14.99 -15.96
N GLY A 14 11.43 -14.18 -17.01
CA GLY A 14 11.12 -14.62 -18.38
C GLY A 14 11.92 -15.83 -18.86
N GLU A 15 13.20 -15.94 -18.53
CA GLU A 15 14.01 -17.11 -18.88
C GLU A 15 13.87 -18.26 -17.87
N PHE A 16 13.75 -17.93 -16.57
CA PHE A 16 13.77 -18.91 -15.49
C PHE A 16 12.43 -19.64 -15.30
N ALA A 17 11.32 -18.89 -15.37
CA ALA A 17 9.97 -19.37 -15.15
C ALA A 17 8.98 -18.66 -16.11
N PRO A 18 9.08 -18.90 -17.42
CA PRO A 18 8.29 -18.20 -18.45
C PRO A 18 6.78 -18.32 -18.26
N GLU A 19 6.29 -19.47 -17.79
CA GLU A 19 4.86 -19.67 -17.57
C GLU A 19 4.35 -18.83 -16.38
N PHE A 20 5.14 -18.74 -15.30
CA PHE A 20 4.81 -17.88 -14.18
C PHE A 20 4.81 -16.40 -14.59
N ALA A 21 5.79 -15.99 -15.40
CA ALA A 21 5.85 -14.65 -15.98
C ALA A 21 4.59 -14.32 -16.80
N HIS A 22 4.13 -15.27 -17.63
CA HIS A 22 2.88 -15.15 -18.38
C HIS A 22 1.66 -15.01 -17.46
N PHE A 23 1.52 -15.87 -16.45
CA PHE A 23 0.39 -15.77 -15.51
C PHE A 23 0.37 -14.45 -14.75
N ASN A 24 1.53 -13.93 -14.36
CA ASN A 24 1.60 -12.64 -13.69
C ASN A 24 1.22 -11.49 -14.63
N ASP A 25 1.88 -11.39 -15.78
CA ASP A 25 1.77 -10.19 -16.61
C ASP A 25 0.49 -10.16 -17.43
N ASP A 26 0.11 -11.29 -18.02
CA ASP A 26 -0.97 -11.35 -19.01
C ASP A 26 -2.29 -11.73 -18.33
N ILE A 27 -2.30 -12.75 -17.47
CA ILE A 27 -3.54 -13.23 -16.87
C ILE A 27 -3.93 -12.40 -15.64
N LEU A 28 -3.03 -12.28 -14.66
CA LEU A 28 -3.32 -11.52 -13.45
C LEU A 28 -3.50 -10.04 -13.78
N PHE A 29 -2.47 -9.36 -14.28
CA PHE A 29 -2.54 -7.92 -14.54
C PHE A 29 -3.19 -7.56 -15.87
N GLY A 30 -2.97 -8.33 -16.93
CA GLY A 30 -3.54 -8.06 -18.26
C GLY A 30 -5.04 -8.35 -18.36
N GLU A 31 -5.55 -9.37 -17.65
CA GLU A 31 -6.97 -9.74 -17.70
C GLU A 31 -7.71 -9.44 -16.39
N ASN A 32 -7.40 -10.13 -15.29
CA ASN A 32 -8.21 -10.06 -14.05
C ASN A 32 -8.23 -8.66 -13.42
N TRP A 33 -7.11 -7.93 -13.42
CA TRP A 33 -7.07 -6.53 -12.95
C TRP A 33 -7.77 -5.55 -13.90
N ASN A 34 -8.01 -5.92 -15.16
CA ASN A 34 -8.77 -5.12 -16.13
C ASN A 34 -10.26 -5.51 -16.20
N ASN A 35 -10.71 -6.53 -15.47
CA ASN A 35 -12.14 -6.78 -15.32
C ASN A 35 -12.80 -5.61 -14.55
N GLU A 36 -13.81 -5.00 -15.16
CA GLU A 36 -14.43 -3.76 -14.68
C GLU A 36 -15.65 -3.98 -13.75
N ASP A 37 -15.99 -5.24 -13.42
CA ASP A 37 -17.11 -5.54 -12.51
C ASP A 37 -16.84 -5.04 -11.07
N ILE A 38 -15.56 -4.88 -10.73
CA ILE A 38 -15.08 -4.25 -9.49
C ILE A 38 -14.06 -3.17 -9.87
N ASP A 39 -14.31 -1.93 -9.45
CA ASP A 39 -13.39 -0.82 -9.70
C ASP A 39 -12.00 -1.04 -9.08
N LEU A 40 -10.97 -0.41 -9.67
CA LEU A 40 -9.58 -0.62 -9.25
C LEU A 40 -9.30 -0.18 -7.81
N LYS A 41 -10.04 0.82 -7.31
CA LYS A 41 -9.89 1.30 -5.93
C LYS A 41 -10.30 0.21 -4.95
N THR A 42 -11.48 -0.37 -5.18
CA THR A 42 -12.08 -1.45 -4.39
C THR A 42 -11.27 -2.72 -4.52
N ARG A 43 -10.86 -3.10 -5.73
CA ARG A 43 -9.99 -4.26 -5.99
C ARG A 43 -8.66 -4.16 -5.25
N SER A 44 -8.07 -2.96 -5.19
CA SER A 44 -6.83 -2.71 -4.45
C SER A 44 -7.02 -2.85 -2.95
N LEU A 45 -8.12 -2.31 -2.39
CA LEU A 45 -8.45 -2.48 -0.97
C LEU A 45 -8.62 -3.96 -0.60
N ILE A 46 -9.36 -4.73 -1.40
CA ILE A 46 -9.54 -6.17 -1.19
C ILE A 46 -8.20 -6.89 -1.18
N THR A 47 -7.33 -6.57 -2.14
CA THR A 47 -6.00 -7.18 -2.24
C THR A 47 -5.14 -6.85 -1.02
N VAL A 48 -5.08 -5.59 -0.61
CA VAL A 48 -4.35 -5.16 0.60
C VAL A 48 -4.88 -5.87 1.84
N THR A 49 -6.21 -5.92 2.02
CA THR A 49 -6.84 -6.63 3.15
C THR A 49 -6.47 -8.11 3.16
N ALA A 50 -6.50 -8.79 2.02
CA ALA A 50 -6.13 -10.20 1.91
C ALA A 50 -4.66 -10.44 2.31
N LEU A 51 -3.74 -9.62 1.81
CA LEU A 51 -2.31 -9.72 2.14
C LEU A 51 -2.03 -9.47 3.63
N ILE A 52 -2.68 -8.46 4.22
CA ILE A 52 -2.58 -8.22 5.67
C ILE A 52 -3.12 -9.42 6.44
N ALA A 53 -4.27 -9.97 6.04
CA ALA A 53 -4.87 -11.13 6.71
C ALA A 53 -3.97 -12.38 6.64
N GLN A 54 -3.27 -12.60 5.54
CA GLN A 54 -2.28 -13.67 5.40
C GLN A 54 -1.00 -13.42 6.21
N GLY A 55 -0.80 -12.19 6.72
CA GLY A 55 0.37 -11.82 7.50
C GLY A 55 1.57 -11.42 6.66
N MET A 56 1.35 -10.99 5.40
CA MET A 56 2.42 -10.48 4.57
C MET A 56 2.85 -9.11 5.05
N THR A 57 4.15 -8.91 5.22
CA THR A 57 4.71 -7.66 5.79
C THR A 57 5.95 -7.20 5.04
N ASP A 58 6.09 -7.59 3.78
CA ASP A 58 7.25 -7.30 2.92
C ASP A 58 6.90 -6.32 1.79
N SER A 59 7.80 -6.21 0.81
CA SER A 59 7.66 -5.33 -0.36
C SER A 59 6.39 -5.61 -1.17
N SER A 60 5.86 -6.83 -1.14
CA SER A 60 4.61 -7.19 -1.84
C SER A 60 3.42 -6.41 -1.26
N LEU A 61 3.28 -6.37 0.07
CA LEU A 61 2.23 -5.58 0.70
C LEU A 61 2.43 -4.08 0.43
N LYS A 62 3.68 -3.59 0.53
CA LYS A 62 4.00 -2.18 0.24
C LYS A 62 3.63 -1.79 -1.20
N PHE A 63 3.91 -2.65 -2.18
CA PHE A 63 3.53 -2.45 -3.58
C PHE A 63 2.02 -2.31 -3.75
N HIS A 64 1.23 -3.18 -3.12
CA HIS A 64 -0.23 -3.09 -3.21
C HIS A 64 -0.84 -1.90 -2.45
N ILE A 65 -0.22 -1.45 -1.35
CA ILE A 65 -0.59 -0.19 -0.68
C ILE A 65 -0.30 1.01 -1.61
N LEU A 66 0.84 1.03 -2.31
CA LEU A 66 1.16 2.07 -3.29
C LEU A 66 0.18 2.07 -4.47
N ASN A 67 -0.17 0.90 -4.99
CA ASN A 67 -1.20 0.79 -6.04
C ASN A 67 -2.55 1.29 -5.56
N ALA A 68 -2.97 0.93 -4.35
CA ALA A 68 -4.20 1.43 -3.76
C ALA A 68 -4.21 2.97 -3.71
N LYS A 69 -3.10 3.60 -3.28
CA LYS A 69 -2.93 5.06 -3.32
C LYS A 69 -3.06 5.62 -4.74
N ASN A 70 -2.39 5.02 -5.72
CA ASN A 70 -2.43 5.44 -7.13
C ASN A 70 -3.84 5.33 -7.74
N TYR A 71 -4.63 4.37 -7.29
CA TYR A 71 -6.05 4.20 -7.67
C TYR A 71 -7.03 4.97 -6.78
N GLY A 72 -6.55 5.93 -5.99
CA GLY A 72 -7.40 6.90 -5.29
C GLY A 72 -7.86 6.48 -3.89
N VAL A 73 -7.24 5.48 -3.28
CA VAL A 73 -7.40 5.22 -1.83
C VAL A 73 -6.64 6.29 -1.05
N SER A 74 -7.38 7.12 -0.32
CA SER A 74 -6.83 8.15 0.54
C SER A 74 -6.11 7.58 1.76
N ARG A 75 -5.23 8.39 2.37
CA ARG A 75 -4.59 8.05 3.66
C ARG A 75 -5.62 7.67 4.73
N LYS A 76 -6.76 8.39 4.78
CA LYS A 76 -7.84 8.15 5.75
C LYS A 76 -8.51 6.79 5.52
N GLU A 77 -8.83 6.46 4.26
CA GLU A 77 -9.42 5.16 3.91
C GLU A 77 -8.46 4.01 4.22
N MET A 78 -7.18 4.12 3.83
CA MET A 78 -6.18 3.08 4.14
C MET A 78 -6.03 2.88 5.64
N ALA A 79 -5.94 3.97 6.42
CA ALA A 79 -5.88 3.87 7.87
C ALA A 79 -7.11 3.17 8.46
N ALA A 80 -8.32 3.54 8.00
CA ALA A 80 -9.57 2.91 8.44
C ALA A 80 -9.62 1.41 8.09
N VAL A 81 -9.18 1.02 6.89
CA VAL A 81 -9.12 -0.40 6.48
C VAL A 81 -8.16 -1.18 7.36
N ILE A 82 -6.92 -0.69 7.57
CA ILE A 82 -5.94 -1.41 8.41
C ILE A 82 -6.43 -1.53 9.86
N THR A 83 -7.04 -0.46 10.40
CA THR A 83 -7.67 -0.51 11.74
C THR A 83 -8.79 -1.55 11.79
N HIS A 84 -9.68 -1.59 10.80
CA HIS A 84 -10.76 -2.57 10.75
C HIS A 84 -10.22 -4.01 10.66
N VAL A 85 -9.22 -4.23 9.81
CA VAL A 85 -8.58 -5.54 9.65
C VAL A 85 -7.88 -6.00 10.93
N ALA A 86 -7.40 -5.09 11.79
CA ALA A 86 -6.84 -5.47 13.09
C ALA A 86 -7.81 -6.36 13.89
N PHE A 87 -9.11 -5.98 13.94
CA PHE A 87 -10.17 -6.72 14.66
C PHE A 87 -10.35 -8.15 14.17
N TYR A 88 -10.07 -8.43 12.89
CA TYR A 88 -10.33 -9.73 12.27
C TYR A 88 -9.07 -10.56 12.00
N ALA A 89 -7.92 -9.91 11.80
CA ALA A 89 -6.66 -10.55 11.43
C ALA A 89 -5.58 -10.47 12.52
N GLY A 90 -5.79 -9.65 13.55
CA GLY A 90 -4.90 -9.50 14.71
C GLY A 90 -4.01 -8.25 14.67
N TRP A 91 -3.71 -7.73 15.86
CA TRP A 91 -2.97 -6.48 16.09
C TRP A 91 -1.55 -6.52 15.54
N PRO A 92 -0.77 -7.62 15.67
CA PRO A 92 0.58 -7.68 15.13
C PRO A 92 0.64 -7.44 13.62
N LYS A 93 -0.32 -7.98 12.86
CA LYS A 93 -0.40 -7.81 11.40
C LYS A 93 -0.76 -6.37 11.03
N ALA A 94 -1.69 -5.75 11.77
CA ALA A 94 -2.05 -4.35 11.57
C ALA A 94 -0.87 -3.40 11.85
N TRP A 95 -0.12 -3.62 12.94
CA TRP A 95 1.09 -2.84 13.23
C TRP A 95 2.13 -2.92 12.12
N ALA A 96 2.32 -4.12 11.57
CA ALA A 96 3.24 -4.30 10.46
C ALA A 96 2.77 -3.60 9.18
N ALA A 97 1.48 -3.69 8.87
CA ALA A 97 0.88 -2.98 7.74
C ALA A 97 0.98 -1.46 7.89
N PHE A 98 0.75 -0.92 9.10
CA PHE A 98 0.85 0.52 9.35
C PHE A 98 2.25 1.07 9.11
N ARG A 99 3.32 0.33 9.41
CA ARG A 99 4.69 0.77 9.09
C ARG A 99 4.86 1.02 7.58
N LEU A 100 4.43 0.05 6.77
CA LEU A 100 4.49 0.17 5.30
C LEU A 100 3.54 1.26 4.78
N ALA A 101 2.35 1.40 5.37
CA ALA A 101 1.40 2.45 4.99
C ALA A 101 1.94 3.86 5.28
N LYS A 102 2.63 4.06 6.41
CA LYS A 102 3.29 5.33 6.70
C LYS A 102 4.32 5.67 5.62
N GLU A 103 5.19 4.74 5.24
CA GLU A 103 6.18 4.96 4.18
C GLU A 103 5.56 5.33 2.81
N VAL A 104 4.34 4.86 2.52
CA VAL A 104 3.66 5.15 1.25
C VAL A 104 2.89 6.50 1.30
N TYR A 105 2.32 6.86 2.44
CA TYR A 105 1.43 8.02 2.57
C TYR A 105 2.06 9.24 3.23
N GLU A 106 3.16 9.10 3.95
CA GLU A 106 3.96 10.22 4.43
C GLU A 106 4.94 10.59 3.33
N THR A 107 4.75 11.76 2.73
CA THR A 107 5.87 12.47 2.10
C THR A 107 6.83 12.84 3.21
N GLU A 108 8.16 12.82 2.96
CA GLU A 108 9.16 13.38 3.87
C GLU A 108 8.65 14.72 4.39
N THR A 109 8.09 14.74 5.60
CA THR A 109 7.86 15.99 6.30
C THR A 109 9.25 16.51 6.57
N GLU A 110 9.62 17.62 5.91
CA GLU A 110 10.72 18.47 6.34
C GLU A 110 10.65 18.56 7.86
N TRP A 111 11.75 18.16 8.48
CA TRP A 111 11.96 18.29 9.91
C TRP A 111 11.82 19.78 10.27
N LEU A 112 10.65 20.19 10.75
CA LEU A 112 10.52 21.45 11.48
C LEU A 112 11.09 21.20 12.87
N ASP A 113 12.30 21.70 13.10
CA ASP A 113 13.02 21.59 14.36
C ASP A 113 12.18 22.20 15.50
N PRO A 114 11.77 21.43 16.53
CA PRO A 114 10.87 21.91 17.57
C PRO A 114 11.56 22.78 18.64
N VAL A 115 12.70 23.41 18.34
CA VAL A 115 13.50 24.18 19.31
C VAL A 115 13.65 25.64 18.89
N THR A 116 12.57 26.40 18.86
CA THR A 116 12.65 27.89 18.98
C THR A 116 11.55 28.54 19.82
N ASP A 117 10.51 27.83 20.27
CA ASP A 117 9.41 28.47 21.01
C ASP A 117 9.54 28.40 22.54
N GLN A 118 10.77 28.25 23.05
CA GLN A 118 11.07 28.29 24.49
C GLN A 118 11.83 29.57 24.89
N GLU A 119 11.28 30.73 24.53
CA GLU A 119 11.64 32.05 25.09
C GLU A 119 10.39 32.93 25.34
N CYS A 120 9.37 32.37 25.99
CA CYS A 120 8.26 33.16 26.53
C CYS A 120 7.87 32.61 27.90
N ASP A 121 8.72 32.79 28.92
CA ASP A 121 8.29 32.65 30.33
C ASP A 121 9.24 33.25 31.39
N GLU A 122 10.14 34.18 31.05
CA GLU A 122 10.92 34.91 32.07
C GLU A 122 11.13 36.38 31.70
N LEU A 123 10.06 37.20 31.68
CA LEU A 123 10.13 38.65 31.94
C LEU A 123 8.74 39.18 32.39
N GLU A 124 8.13 38.55 33.39
CA GLU A 124 7.19 39.26 34.26
C GLU A 124 7.98 39.91 35.40
N GLY A 125 7.66 41.18 35.69
CA GLY A 125 8.41 42.12 36.51
C GLY A 125 8.30 41.96 38.01
#